data_AF-A0ABC8JT12-F1
#
_entry.id   AF-A0ABC8JT12-F1
#
_cell.length_a   1.000
_cell.length_b   1.000
_cell.length_c   1.000
_cell.angle_alpha   90.00
_cell.angle_beta   90.00
_cell.angle_gamma   90.00
#
_symmetry.space_group_name_H-M   'P 1'
#
loop_
_entity.id
_entity.type
_entity.pdbx_description
1 polymer ?
#
loop_
_entity_poly.entity_id
_entity_poly.type
_entity_poly.pdbx_seq_one_letter_code
_entity_poly.pdbx_strand_id
1 'polypeptide(L)'
;MAWNVFKFCTALRGLGSIMILLVLGIVGVTYYAVVWTNYGPALLDGGLDSVAALVVILLFHFLLGMLLWSYFSVVFTDPGVVPTNWRPDSDEEQQGECDPLNSLEFGGLQPDSSNQRTRFCRKCNQHKPPRCHHCSVCGRCVLKMDHHCVWVVNCVGALNYKYFLLFLFYTFLETTLVTLLLMPHFIAFFSEEEIPGTPSTLATTFLAFVLNLAFALSVMGFLIMHISLVAGNTTTIEAYEKKASPKWPYDLGRMKNFEQVFGVDKKYWLIPAYSEEDLRRMPELQGLKYPSKPDFDSQDF
;
A
#
# COMPACT_ATOMS: atom_id res chain seq x y z
N MET A 1 -24.50 -9.04 -27.25
CA MET A 1 -24.84 -8.15 -26.12
C MET A 1 -23.56 -7.53 -25.59
N ALA A 2 -23.27 -6.27 -25.92
CA ALA A 2 -22.13 -5.57 -25.34
C ALA A 2 -22.42 -5.33 -23.86
N TRP A 3 -21.65 -5.96 -22.98
CA TRP A 3 -21.73 -5.73 -21.54
C TRP A 3 -21.46 -4.25 -21.30
N ASN A 4 -22.43 -3.53 -20.73
CA ASN A 4 -22.28 -2.10 -20.44
C ASN A 4 -21.23 -1.93 -19.35
N VAL A 5 -19.96 -1.73 -19.77
CA VAL A 5 -18.81 -1.48 -18.89
C VAL A 5 -19.14 -0.38 -17.87
N PHE A 6 -19.90 0.64 -18.27
CA PHE A 6 -20.36 1.70 -17.37
C PHE A 6 -21.30 1.23 -16.23
N LYS A 7 -22.22 0.29 -16.50
CA LYS A 7 -23.08 -0.30 -15.46
C LYS A 7 -22.29 -1.22 -14.52
N PHE A 8 -21.34 -1.98 -15.08
CA PHE A 8 -20.41 -2.81 -14.29
C PHE A 8 -19.51 -1.93 -13.40
N CYS A 9 -18.97 -0.83 -13.92
CA CYS A 9 -18.19 0.15 -13.15
C CYS A 9 -18.99 0.83 -12.04
N THR A 10 -20.28 1.09 -12.25
CA THR A 10 -21.15 1.68 -11.21
C THR A 10 -21.48 0.66 -10.11
N ALA A 11 -21.73 -0.61 -10.47
CA ALA A 11 -21.86 -1.70 -9.51
C ALA A 11 -20.56 -1.94 -8.73
N LEU A 12 -19.39 -1.85 -9.38
CA LEU A 12 -18.08 -1.91 -8.71
C LEU A 12 -17.86 -0.75 -7.74
N ARG A 13 -18.34 0.47 -8.05
CA ARG A 13 -18.29 1.61 -7.11
C ARG A 13 -19.18 1.37 -5.88
N GLY A 14 -20.37 0.78 -6.06
CA GLY A 14 -21.24 0.36 -4.96
C GLY A 14 -20.63 -0.78 -4.12
N LEU A 15 -19.99 -1.77 -4.76
CA LEU A 15 -19.20 -2.82 -4.11
C LEU A 15 -18.00 -2.25 -3.34
N GLY A 16 -17.40 -1.17 -3.84
CA GLY A 16 -16.34 -0.45 -3.15
C GLY A 16 -16.77 0.05 -1.77
N SER A 17 -17.93 0.73 -1.70
CA SER A 17 -18.48 1.16 -0.41
C SER A 17 -18.72 0.01 0.56
N ILE A 18 -19.06 -1.18 0.07
CA ILE A 18 -19.24 -2.39 0.91
C ILE A 18 -17.91 -2.81 1.55
N MET A 19 -16.79 -2.74 0.82
CA MET A 19 -15.48 -3.12 1.38
C MET A 19 -15.02 -2.18 2.49
N ILE A 20 -15.24 -0.87 2.35
CA ILE A 20 -14.94 0.10 3.41
C ILE A 20 -15.81 -0.18 4.64
N LEU A 21 -17.11 -0.41 4.45
CA LEU A 21 -18.02 -0.74 5.56
C LEU A 21 -17.63 -2.07 6.23
N LEU A 22 -17.16 -3.06 5.48
CA LEU A 22 -16.66 -4.31 6.02
C LEU A 22 -15.43 -4.09 6.90
N VAL A 23 -14.44 -3.31 6.44
CA VAL A 23 -13.26 -2.97 7.24
C VAL A 23 -13.65 -2.25 8.53
N LEU A 24 -14.52 -1.24 8.44
CA LEU A 24 -15.02 -0.52 9.62
C LEU A 24 -15.84 -1.42 10.55
N GLY A 25 -16.60 -2.37 10.01
CA GLY A 25 -17.33 -3.38 10.78
C GLY A 25 -16.40 -4.30 11.57
N ILE A 26 -15.32 -4.79 10.95
CA ILE A 26 -14.30 -5.60 11.62
C ILE A 26 -13.63 -4.81 12.75
N VAL A 27 -13.24 -3.56 12.48
CA VAL A 27 -12.68 -2.65 13.49
C VAL A 27 -13.68 -2.43 14.63
N GLY A 28 -14.97 -2.25 14.32
CA GLY A 28 -16.03 -2.08 15.31
C GLY A 28 -16.23 -3.30 16.20
N VAL A 29 -16.20 -4.51 15.63
CA VAL A 29 -16.27 -5.77 16.41
C VAL A 29 -15.06 -5.90 17.33
N THR A 30 -13.86 -5.60 16.84
CA THR A 30 -12.63 -5.60 17.64
C THR A 30 -12.71 -4.57 18.77
N TYR A 31 -13.16 -3.35 18.49
CA TYR A 31 -13.36 -2.29 19.48
C TYR A 31 -14.32 -2.73 20.57
N TYR A 32 -15.47 -3.28 20.18
CA TYR A 32 -16.48 -3.77 21.12
C TYR A 32 -15.90 -4.87 22.02
N ALA A 33 -15.18 -5.84 21.44
CA ALA A 33 -14.57 -6.92 22.20
C ALA A 33 -13.49 -6.43 23.18
N VAL A 34 -12.60 -5.52 22.77
CA VAL A 34 -11.52 -5.06 23.67
C VAL A 34 -12.05 -4.07 24.69
N VAL A 35 -12.69 -2.99 24.23
CA VAL A 35 -13.03 -1.85 25.08
C VAL A 35 -14.31 -2.13 25.86
N TRP A 36 -15.38 -2.61 25.21
CA TRP A 36 -16.67 -2.72 25.89
C TRP A 36 -16.79 -3.98 26.74
N THR A 37 -16.34 -5.14 26.22
CA THR A 37 -16.58 -6.41 26.92
C THR A 37 -15.48 -6.81 27.90
N ASN A 38 -14.20 -6.53 27.60
CA ASN A 38 -13.08 -7.07 28.40
C ASN A 38 -12.39 -6.02 29.29
N TYR A 39 -11.93 -4.88 28.73
CA TYR A 39 -11.09 -3.94 29.49
C TYR A 39 -11.82 -2.72 30.04
N GLY A 40 -12.95 -2.31 29.46
CA GLY A 40 -13.74 -1.18 29.95
C GLY A 40 -14.33 -1.41 31.34
N PRO A 41 -14.98 -2.56 31.62
CA PRO A 41 -15.49 -2.86 32.95
C PRO A 41 -14.39 -2.90 34.02
N ALA A 42 -13.20 -3.41 33.68
CA ALA A 42 -12.05 -3.48 34.59
C ALA A 42 -11.55 -2.11 35.08
N LEU A 43 -11.90 -1.01 34.39
CA LEU A 43 -11.63 0.35 34.88
C LEU A 43 -12.39 0.70 36.16
N LEU A 44 -13.53 0.04 36.41
CA LEU A 44 -14.42 0.31 37.54
C LEU A 44 -14.01 -0.45 38.80
N ASP A 45 -13.19 -1.50 38.67
CA ASP A 45 -12.83 -2.41 39.76
C ASP A 45 -11.79 -1.81 40.73
N GLY A 46 -11.15 -0.69 40.34
CA GLY A 46 -10.10 -0.03 41.12
C GLY A 46 -8.79 -0.83 41.18
N GLY A 47 -7.85 -0.37 42.01
CA GLY A 47 -6.58 -1.08 42.22
C GLY A 47 -5.67 -1.14 40.99
N LEU A 48 -4.75 -2.11 40.97
CA LEU A 48 -3.76 -2.27 39.89
C LEU A 48 -4.39 -2.70 38.57
N ASP A 49 -5.47 -3.47 38.61
CA ASP A 49 -6.16 -3.95 37.41
C ASP A 49 -6.81 -2.80 36.63
N SER A 50 -7.38 -1.82 37.32
CA SER A 50 -7.90 -0.60 36.69
C SER A 50 -6.81 0.23 35.99
N VAL A 51 -5.60 0.28 36.56
CA VAL A 51 -4.46 0.98 35.95
C VAL A 51 -3.96 0.23 34.73
N ALA A 52 -3.85 -1.10 34.82
CA ALA A 52 -3.47 -1.94 33.68
C ALA A 52 -4.48 -1.81 32.53
N ALA A 53 -5.78 -1.87 32.84
CA ALA A 53 -6.85 -1.68 31.86
C ALA A 53 -6.80 -0.29 31.20
N LEU A 54 -6.51 0.76 31.97
CA LEU A 54 -6.33 2.11 31.43
C LEU A 54 -5.17 2.17 30.44
N VAL A 55 -4.01 1.60 30.79
CA VAL A 55 -2.83 1.57 29.89
C VAL A 55 -3.15 0.80 28.60
N VAL A 56 -3.81 -0.35 28.71
CA VAL A 56 -4.25 -1.14 27.55
C VAL A 56 -5.19 -0.34 26.65
N ILE A 57 -6.20 0.31 27.23
CA ILE A 57 -7.17 1.11 26.49
C ILE A 57 -6.50 2.30 25.79
N LEU A 58 -5.58 2.98 26.47
CA LEU A 58 -4.84 4.11 25.87
C LEU A 58 -3.97 3.65 24.70
N LEU A 59 -3.24 2.54 24.86
CA LEU A 59 -2.41 1.97 23.79
C LEU A 59 -3.27 1.52 22.59
N PHE A 60 -4.38 0.83 22.86
CA PHE A 60 -5.34 0.42 21.85
C PHE A 60 -5.89 1.61 21.07
N HIS A 61 -6.36 2.67 21.74
CA HIS A 61 -6.89 3.85 21.05
C HIS A 61 -5.81 4.60 20.26
N PHE A 62 -4.57 4.65 20.76
CA PHE A 62 -3.46 5.23 20.02
C PHE A 62 -3.18 4.48 18.71
N LEU A 63 -3.06 3.15 18.76
CA LEU A 63 -2.85 2.33 17.58
C LEU A 63 -4.03 2.37 16.62
N LEU A 64 -5.26 2.29 17.14
CA LEU A 64 -6.49 2.44 16.36
C LEU A 64 -6.54 3.80 15.64
N GLY A 65 -6.17 4.89 16.33
CA GLY A 65 -6.09 6.22 15.74
C GLY A 65 -5.10 6.28 14.57
N MET A 66 -3.91 5.71 14.75
CA MET A 66 -2.89 5.64 13.69
C MET A 66 -3.30 4.72 12.52
N LEU A 67 -3.96 3.59 12.82
CA LEU A 67 -4.52 2.67 11.83
C LEU A 67 -5.55 3.38 10.97
N LEU A 68 -6.57 4.00 11.59
CA LEU A 68 -7.64 4.69 10.88
C LEU A 68 -7.11 5.88 10.08
N TRP A 69 -6.19 6.66 10.66
CA TRP A 69 -5.56 7.77 9.93
C TRP A 69 -4.82 7.26 8.68
N SER A 70 -4.03 6.20 8.81
CA SER A 70 -3.32 5.60 7.68
C SER A 70 -4.27 5.02 6.63
N TYR A 71 -5.33 4.30 7.08
CA TYR A 71 -6.36 3.71 6.21
C TYR A 71 -7.08 4.78 5.40
N PHE A 72 -7.60 5.83 6.03
CA PHE A 72 -8.27 6.90 5.31
C PHE A 72 -7.32 7.70 4.42
N SER A 73 -6.05 7.85 4.82
CA SER A 73 -5.03 8.47 3.98
C SER A 73 -4.82 7.70 2.68
N VAL A 74 -4.73 6.37 2.70
CA VAL A 74 -4.60 5.57 1.46
C VAL A 74 -5.90 5.53 0.64
N VAL A 75 -7.07 5.47 1.30
CA VAL A 75 -8.38 5.45 0.64
C VAL A 75 -8.63 6.75 -0.14
N PHE A 76 -8.37 7.91 0.48
CA PHE A 76 -8.73 9.21 -0.09
C PHE A 76 -7.64 9.88 -0.91
N THR A 77 -6.38 9.46 -0.77
CA THR A 77 -5.29 10.04 -1.57
C THR A 77 -5.31 9.48 -2.99
N ASP A 78 -5.27 10.36 -3.99
CA ASP A 78 -5.06 9.96 -5.38
C ASP A 78 -3.70 9.24 -5.51
N PRO A 79 -3.63 8.01 -6.04
CA PRO A 79 -2.37 7.25 -6.12
C PRO A 79 -1.31 7.83 -7.05
N GLY A 80 -1.65 8.83 -7.85
CA GLY A 80 -0.77 9.46 -8.83
C GLY A 80 -1.32 9.26 -10.24
N VAL A 81 -1.68 10.37 -10.88
CA VAL A 81 -2.13 10.42 -12.27
C VAL A 81 -1.01 10.95 -13.16
N VAL A 82 -0.94 10.45 -14.39
CA VAL A 82 -0.04 11.02 -15.40
C VAL A 82 -0.54 12.42 -15.78
N PRO A 83 0.30 13.47 -15.69
CA PRO A 83 -0.07 14.82 -16.12
C PRO A 83 -0.53 14.87 -17.58
N THR A 84 -1.48 15.75 -17.87
CA THR A 84 -1.93 15.99 -19.25
C THR A 84 -0.76 16.44 -20.10
N ASN A 85 -0.62 15.83 -21.29
CA ASN A 85 0.47 16.11 -22.23
C ASN A 85 1.88 15.79 -21.69
N TRP A 86 2.01 14.92 -20.69
CA TRP A 86 3.33 14.41 -20.30
C TRP A 86 4.00 13.76 -21.52
N ARG A 87 5.23 14.19 -21.80
CA ARG A 87 6.09 13.63 -22.82
C ARG A 87 7.40 13.18 -22.16
N PRO A 88 8.03 12.11 -22.66
CA PRO A 88 9.40 11.81 -22.30
C PRO A 88 10.27 13.02 -22.64
N ASP A 89 11.25 13.31 -21.78
CA ASP A 89 12.28 14.30 -22.08
C ASP A 89 12.93 13.86 -23.41
N SER A 90 12.77 14.64 -24.48
CA SER A 90 13.35 14.33 -25.78
C SER A 90 14.87 14.43 -25.67
N ASP A 91 15.59 13.39 -26.07
CA ASP A 91 16.99 13.54 -26.44
C ASP A 91 17.04 14.50 -27.64
N GLU A 92 17.19 15.80 -27.39
CA GLU A 92 17.25 16.85 -28.43
C GLU A 92 18.46 16.71 -29.37
N GLU A 93 19.29 15.67 -29.24
CA GLU A 93 20.50 15.46 -30.06
C GLU A 93 20.44 14.29 -31.07
N GLN A 94 19.34 13.55 -31.20
CA GLN A 94 19.25 12.46 -32.21
C GLN A 94 18.13 12.61 -33.25
N GLN A 95 17.52 13.80 -33.36
CA GLN A 95 16.66 14.16 -34.49
C GLN A 95 17.44 14.95 -35.56
N GLY A 96 18.66 14.51 -35.86
CA GLY A 96 19.38 14.86 -37.09
C GLY A 96 19.14 13.77 -38.13
N GLU A 97 18.27 14.06 -39.10
CA GLU A 97 18.12 13.35 -40.38
C GLU A 97 17.67 11.88 -40.34
N CYS A 98 16.36 11.64 -40.45
CA CYS A 98 15.85 10.44 -41.14
C CYS A 98 14.63 10.84 -41.99
N ASP A 99 14.88 10.93 -43.29
CA ASP A 99 13.96 11.19 -44.39
C ASP A 99 12.82 10.13 -44.43
N PRO A 100 11.54 10.46 -44.72
CA PRO A 100 10.41 9.56 -44.52
C PRO A 100 10.25 8.44 -45.57
N LEU A 101 11.28 8.11 -46.36
CA LEU A 101 11.12 7.27 -47.56
C LEU A 101 11.61 5.82 -47.46
N ASN A 102 12.19 5.36 -46.35
CA ASN A 102 12.81 4.02 -46.25
C ASN A 102 12.07 3.01 -45.35
N SER A 103 10.77 3.18 -45.09
CA SER A 103 10.01 2.25 -44.22
C SER A 103 9.59 0.92 -44.88
N LEU A 104 10.18 0.53 -46.00
CA LEU A 104 9.87 -0.72 -46.72
C LEU A 104 11.14 -1.31 -47.31
N GLU A 105 11.97 -1.93 -46.47
CA GLU A 105 12.90 -3.04 -46.78
C GLU A 105 14.04 -3.03 -45.76
N PHE A 106 13.99 -3.91 -44.78
CA PHE A 106 15.04 -4.89 -44.47
C PHE A 106 14.68 -5.65 -43.20
N GLY A 107 14.45 -6.95 -43.36
CA GLY A 107 14.38 -7.89 -42.25
C GLY A 107 15.77 -8.11 -41.65
N GLY A 108 15.78 -8.32 -40.34
CA GLY A 108 16.93 -8.88 -39.63
C GLY A 108 17.94 -7.87 -39.11
N LEU A 109 17.62 -7.21 -38.00
CA LEU A 109 18.60 -6.82 -36.98
C LEU A 109 17.93 -6.91 -35.60
N GLN A 110 18.68 -7.45 -34.64
CA GLN A 110 18.25 -7.70 -33.28
C GLN A 110 17.75 -6.42 -32.60
N PRO A 111 16.77 -6.48 -31.68
CA PRO A 111 16.32 -5.28 -30.98
C PRO A 111 17.40 -4.88 -29.99
N ASP A 112 18.18 -3.87 -30.37
CA ASP A 112 19.15 -3.22 -29.50
C ASP A 112 18.47 -2.73 -28.22
N SER A 113 19.08 -3.04 -27.07
CA SER A 113 18.51 -2.89 -25.73
C SER A 113 18.59 -1.46 -25.16
N SER A 114 19.04 -0.48 -25.95
CA SER A 114 19.36 0.88 -25.51
C SER A 114 18.26 1.91 -25.77
N ASN A 115 17.20 1.57 -26.51
CA ASN A 115 16.04 2.45 -26.61
C ASN A 115 15.20 2.29 -25.33
N GLN A 116 15.17 3.29 -24.43
CA GLN A 116 14.04 3.47 -23.52
C GLN A 116 12.78 3.64 -24.37
N ARG A 117 12.23 2.53 -24.86
CA ARG A 117 11.06 2.50 -25.73
C ARG A 117 9.96 3.21 -24.97
N THR A 118 9.68 4.44 -25.38
CA THR A 118 8.71 5.31 -24.75
C THR A 118 7.39 4.55 -24.65
N ARG A 119 7.08 4.04 -23.46
CA ARG A 119 5.99 3.08 -23.29
C ARG A 119 4.68 3.81 -23.51
N PHE A 120 3.87 3.40 -24.48
CA PHE A 120 2.61 4.08 -24.78
C PHE A 120 1.41 3.33 -24.19
N CYS A 121 0.43 4.05 -23.64
CA CYS A 121 -0.85 3.48 -23.22
C CYS A 121 -1.91 3.70 -24.30
N ARG A 122 -2.28 2.65 -25.04
CA ARG A 122 -3.34 2.73 -26.05
C ARG A 122 -4.72 3.09 -25.47
N LYS A 123 -5.03 2.62 -24.26
CA LYS A 123 -6.33 2.88 -23.59
C LYS A 123 -6.49 4.34 -23.14
N CYS A 124 -5.40 4.96 -22.70
CA CYS A 124 -5.40 6.36 -22.25
C CYS A 124 -4.91 7.33 -23.34
N ASN A 125 -4.45 6.82 -24.49
CA ASN A 125 -3.86 7.57 -25.58
C ASN A 125 -2.76 8.56 -25.14
N GLN A 126 -1.82 8.09 -24.32
CA GLN A 126 -0.73 8.92 -23.78
C GLN A 126 0.55 8.10 -23.53
N HIS A 127 1.69 8.79 -23.48
CA HIS A 127 2.95 8.18 -23.05
C HIS A 127 2.91 7.86 -21.54
N LYS A 128 3.54 6.76 -21.16
CA LYS A 128 3.66 6.31 -19.77
C LYS A 128 5.02 6.78 -19.22
N PRO A 129 5.02 7.52 -18.10
CA PRO A 129 6.23 7.75 -17.33
C PRO A 129 6.93 6.44 -16.92
N PRO A 130 8.21 6.53 -16.50
CA PRO A 130 8.87 5.41 -15.86
C PRO A 130 8.01 4.82 -14.73
N ARG A 131 8.01 3.49 -14.59
CA ARG A 131 7.27 2.76 -13.53
C ARG A 131 5.74 2.95 -13.52
N CYS A 132 5.17 3.61 -14.55
CA CYS A 132 3.72 3.79 -14.69
C CYS A 132 3.05 2.59 -15.38
N HIS A 133 1.91 2.13 -14.82
CA HIS A 133 1.09 1.06 -15.42
C HIS A 133 -0.38 1.48 -15.53
N HIS A 134 -1.13 0.87 -16.44
CA HIS A 134 -2.56 1.13 -16.60
C HIS A 134 -3.35 0.15 -15.74
N CYS A 135 -4.15 0.68 -14.80
CA CYS A 135 -5.07 -0.14 -14.04
C CYS A 135 -6.43 -0.18 -14.75
N SER A 136 -6.89 -1.37 -15.13
CA SER A 136 -8.21 -1.57 -15.74
C SER A 136 -9.37 -1.25 -14.79
N VAL A 137 -9.19 -1.46 -13.49
CA VAL A 137 -10.22 -1.18 -12.47
C VAL A 137 -10.35 0.33 -12.24
N CYS A 138 -9.23 1.01 -12.04
CA CYS A 138 -9.20 2.47 -11.92
C CYS A 138 -9.48 3.18 -13.27
N GLY A 139 -9.37 2.48 -14.41
CA GLY A 139 -9.62 3.00 -15.75
C GLY A 139 -8.58 4.01 -16.25
N ARG A 140 -7.39 4.05 -15.64
CA ARG A 140 -6.36 5.07 -15.91
C ARG A 140 -4.94 4.56 -15.67
N CYS A 141 -3.98 5.31 -16.19
CA CYS A 141 -2.56 5.14 -15.86
C CYS A 141 -2.25 5.69 -14.45
N VAL A 142 -1.55 4.88 -13.66
CA VAL A 142 -1.15 5.19 -12.28
C VAL A 142 0.37 5.24 -12.19
N LEU A 143 0.90 6.33 -11.63
CA LEU A 143 2.33 6.53 -11.39
C LEU A 143 2.84 5.54 -10.34
N LYS A 144 4.03 4.97 -10.57
CA LYS A 144 4.65 3.93 -9.71
C LYS A 144 3.65 2.85 -9.26
N MET A 145 2.79 2.40 -10.16
CA MET A 145 1.70 1.52 -9.80
C MET A 145 2.26 0.26 -9.12
N ASP A 146 1.77 0.00 -7.91
CA ASP A 146 2.04 -1.24 -7.22
C ASP A 146 0.91 -2.23 -7.53
N HIS A 147 -0.27 -2.00 -6.98
CA HIS A 147 -1.43 -2.85 -7.27
C HIS A 147 -2.75 -2.08 -7.11
N HIS A 148 -3.85 -2.69 -7.53
CA HIS A 148 -5.18 -2.23 -7.15
C HIS A 148 -5.62 -2.99 -5.89
N CYS A 149 -5.90 -2.28 -4.81
CA CYS A 149 -6.23 -2.89 -3.53
C CYS A 149 -7.72 -2.78 -3.26
N VAL A 150 -8.39 -3.93 -3.19
CA VAL A 150 -9.84 -4.01 -2.93
C VAL A 150 -10.23 -3.55 -1.52
N TRP A 151 -9.34 -3.70 -0.54
CA TRP A 151 -9.59 -3.35 0.87
C TRP A 151 -9.66 -1.84 1.12
N VAL A 152 -8.98 -1.06 0.28
CA VAL A 152 -8.97 0.42 0.32
C VAL A 152 -9.72 1.03 -0.87
N VAL A 153 -10.23 0.17 -1.77
CA VAL A 153 -10.99 0.56 -2.98
C VAL A 153 -10.24 1.60 -3.83
N ASN A 154 -8.92 1.48 -3.87
CA ASN A 154 -8.06 2.42 -4.55
C ASN A 154 -6.85 1.71 -5.15
N CYS A 155 -6.27 2.31 -6.17
CA CYS A 155 -4.94 1.90 -6.61
C CYS A 155 -3.92 2.34 -5.54
N VAL A 156 -2.87 1.55 -5.36
CA VAL A 156 -1.68 1.89 -4.58
C VAL A 156 -0.59 2.27 -5.58
N GLY A 157 -0.07 3.49 -5.48
CA GLY A 157 0.88 4.08 -6.42
C GLY A 157 1.79 5.09 -5.74
N ALA A 158 2.45 5.93 -6.53
CA ALA A 158 3.49 6.84 -6.08
C ALA A 158 3.08 7.69 -4.86
N LEU A 159 1.88 8.28 -4.90
CA LEU A 159 1.49 9.32 -3.93
C LEU A 159 0.87 8.78 -2.64
N ASN A 160 0.50 7.49 -2.60
CA ASN A 160 -0.15 6.88 -1.44
C ASN A 160 0.54 5.60 -0.92
N TYR A 161 1.67 5.19 -1.51
CA TYR A 161 2.37 3.96 -1.10
C TYR A 161 2.82 3.99 0.36
N LYS A 162 3.35 5.11 0.84
CA LYS A 162 3.70 5.27 2.27
C LYS A 162 2.50 5.04 3.19
N TYR A 163 1.35 5.62 2.85
CA TYR A 163 0.13 5.49 3.65
C TYR A 163 -0.35 4.05 3.68
N PHE A 164 -0.24 3.34 2.54
CA PHE A 164 -0.51 1.92 2.47
C PHE A 164 0.42 1.10 3.37
N LEU A 165 1.73 1.36 3.36
CA LEU A 165 2.70 0.66 4.22
C LEU A 165 2.44 0.92 5.71
N LEU A 166 2.13 2.16 6.08
CA LEU A 166 1.76 2.50 7.47
C LEU A 166 0.43 1.85 7.87
N PHE A 167 -0.55 1.78 6.96
CA PHE A 167 -1.78 1.04 7.19
C PHE A 167 -1.50 -0.44 7.47
N LEU A 168 -0.64 -1.11 6.69
CA LEU A 168 -0.24 -2.50 6.97
C LEU A 168 0.46 -2.63 8.32
N PHE A 169 1.40 -1.73 8.62
CA PHE A 169 2.16 -1.73 9.86
C PHE A 169 1.27 -1.57 11.09
N TYR A 170 0.41 -0.54 11.11
CA TYR A 170 -0.51 -0.30 12.22
C TYR A 170 -1.60 -1.35 12.33
N THR A 171 -2.07 -1.92 11.21
CA THR A 171 -2.98 -3.07 11.24
C THR A 171 -2.30 -4.29 11.89
N PHE A 172 -1.05 -4.56 11.56
CA PHE A 172 -0.30 -5.65 12.18
C PHE A 172 -0.10 -5.45 13.68
N LEU A 173 0.29 -4.24 14.10
CA LEU A 173 0.45 -3.92 15.52
C LEU A 173 -0.86 -4.04 16.30
N GLU A 174 -1.94 -3.46 15.78
CA GLU A 174 -3.27 -3.50 16.39
C GLU A 174 -3.78 -4.93 16.53
N THR A 175 -3.78 -5.70 15.43
CA THR A 175 -4.28 -7.09 15.44
C THR A 175 -3.43 -8.00 16.32
N THR A 176 -2.11 -7.78 16.38
CA THR A 176 -1.22 -8.51 17.28
C THR A 176 -1.49 -8.16 18.74
N LEU A 177 -1.65 -6.86 19.06
CA LEU A 177 -2.02 -6.41 20.40
C LEU A 177 -3.32 -7.08 20.84
N VAL A 178 -4.38 -6.98 20.03
CA VAL A 178 -5.68 -7.59 20.34
C VAL A 178 -5.57 -9.09 20.53
N THR A 179 -4.81 -9.79 19.68
CA THR A 179 -4.59 -11.23 19.80
C THR A 179 -3.96 -11.57 21.15
N LEU A 180 -2.93 -10.84 21.57
CA LEU A 180 -2.26 -11.06 22.86
C LEU A 180 -3.17 -10.73 24.05
N LEU A 181 -3.94 -9.64 23.97
CA LEU A 181 -4.87 -9.22 25.03
C LEU A 181 -6.02 -10.21 25.22
N LEU A 182 -6.49 -10.84 24.13
CA LEU A 182 -7.62 -11.79 24.17
C LEU A 182 -7.17 -13.25 24.33
N MET A 183 -5.88 -13.55 24.24
CA MET A 183 -5.34 -14.91 24.38
C MET A 183 -5.71 -15.59 25.71
N PRO A 184 -5.62 -14.94 26.89
CA PRO A 184 -6.04 -15.58 28.14
C PRO A 184 -7.52 -15.96 28.14
N HIS A 185 -8.39 -15.08 27.64
CA HIS A 185 -9.83 -15.35 27.52
C HIS A 185 -10.12 -16.49 26.53
N PHE A 186 -9.36 -16.57 25.45
CA PHE A 186 -9.46 -17.67 24.50
C PHE A 186 -9.03 -19.01 25.11
N ILE A 187 -7.94 -19.05 25.90
CA ILE A 187 -7.51 -20.26 26.60
C ILE A 187 -8.55 -20.67 27.66
N ALA A 188 -9.05 -19.70 28.44
CA ALA A 188 -10.10 -19.94 29.43
C ALA A 188 -11.37 -20.52 28.79
N PHE A 189 -11.71 -20.09 27.57
CA PHE A 189 -12.82 -20.65 26.77
C PHE A 189 -12.77 -22.18 26.60
N PHE A 190 -11.57 -22.76 26.53
CA PHE A 190 -11.37 -24.20 26.39
C PHE A 190 -10.99 -24.89 27.70
N SER A 191 -10.96 -24.15 28.81
CA SER A 191 -10.75 -24.73 30.14
C SER A 191 -12.08 -25.17 30.75
N GLU A 192 -12.02 -26.04 31.77
CA GLU A 192 -13.22 -26.46 32.53
C GLU A 192 -13.71 -25.39 33.53
N GLU A 193 -13.11 -24.18 33.51
CA GLU A 193 -13.47 -23.10 34.41
C GLU A 193 -14.76 -22.40 33.99
N GLU A 194 -15.60 -22.00 34.96
CA GLU A 194 -16.75 -21.15 34.70
C GLU A 194 -16.27 -19.75 34.29
N ILE A 195 -16.55 -19.36 33.05
CA ILE A 195 -16.12 -18.06 32.53
C ILE A 195 -17.22 -17.03 32.82
N PRO A 196 -16.92 -15.97 33.60
CA PRO A 196 -17.89 -14.92 33.84
C PRO A 196 -18.19 -14.19 32.51
N GLY A 197 -19.46 -14.12 32.14
CA GLY A 197 -19.90 -13.42 30.94
C GLY A 197 -21.23 -13.93 30.41
N THR A 198 -21.83 -13.13 29.54
CA THR A 198 -23.00 -13.57 28.76
C THR A 198 -22.56 -14.40 27.56
N PRO A 199 -23.42 -15.28 27.00
CA PRO A 199 -23.09 -16.00 25.77
C PRO A 199 -22.67 -15.09 24.61
N SER A 200 -23.26 -13.89 24.51
CA SER A 200 -22.90 -12.92 23.48
C SER A 200 -21.50 -12.35 23.68
N THR A 201 -21.11 -11.98 24.90
CA THR A 201 -19.75 -11.45 25.19
C THR A 201 -18.65 -12.49 24.95
N LEU A 202 -18.92 -13.75 25.28
CA LEU A 202 -18.02 -14.86 24.99
C LEU A 202 -17.88 -15.08 23.47
N ALA A 203 -19.01 -15.12 22.76
CA ALA A 203 -19.02 -15.28 21.31
C ALA A 203 -18.29 -14.13 20.59
N THR A 204 -18.49 -12.87 21.01
CA THR A 204 -17.80 -11.72 20.42
C THR A 204 -16.31 -11.73 20.72
N THR A 205 -15.90 -12.11 21.93
CA THR A 205 -14.48 -12.20 22.32
C THR A 205 -13.77 -13.31 21.53
N PHE A 206 -14.40 -14.47 21.39
CA PHE A 206 -13.90 -15.58 20.59
C PHE A 206 -13.76 -15.19 19.11
N LEU A 207 -14.80 -14.60 18.53
CA LEU A 207 -14.79 -14.14 17.14
C LEU A 207 -13.70 -13.09 16.92
N ALA A 208 -13.57 -12.11 17.81
CA ALA A 208 -12.55 -11.08 17.73
C ALA A 208 -11.14 -11.68 17.81
N PHE A 209 -10.89 -12.64 18.72
CA PHE A 209 -9.60 -13.32 18.79
C PHE A 209 -9.25 -14.03 17.49
N VAL A 210 -10.15 -14.86 16.96
CA VAL A 210 -9.89 -15.64 15.73
C VAL A 210 -9.66 -14.72 14.53
N LEU A 211 -10.48 -13.67 14.39
CA LEU A 211 -10.32 -12.69 13.31
C LEU A 211 -8.98 -11.96 13.42
N ASN A 212 -8.64 -11.41 14.59
CA ASN A 212 -7.40 -10.65 14.77
C ASN A 212 -6.16 -11.53 14.62
N LEU A 213 -6.18 -12.79 15.09
CA LEU A 213 -5.08 -13.72 14.86
C LEU A 213 -4.88 -14.00 13.36
N ALA A 214 -5.98 -14.25 12.63
CA ALA A 214 -5.93 -14.48 11.19
C ALA A 214 -5.37 -13.27 10.42
N PHE A 215 -5.83 -12.06 10.78
CA PHE A 215 -5.30 -10.82 10.19
C PHE A 215 -3.85 -10.56 10.58
N ALA A 216 -3.45 -10.77 11.84
CA ALA A 216 -2.07 -10.58 12.28
C ALA A 216 -1.10 -11.45 11.47
N LEU A 217 -1.42 -12.74 11.30
CA LEU A 217 -0.60 -13.67 10.51
C LEU A 217 -0.58 -13.31 9.02
N SER A 218 -1.74 -12.98 8.44
CA SER A 218 -1.84 -12.63 7.02
C SER A 218 -1.10 -11.32 6.70
N VAL A 219 -1.33 -10.28 7.50
CA VAL A 219 -0.72 -8.96 7.33
C VAL A 219 0.77 -9.00 7.63
N MET A 220 1.23 -9.84 8.57
CA MET A 220 2.67 -10.04 8.79
C MET A 220 3.39 -10.51 7.52
N GLY A 221 2.87 -11.54 6.85
CA GLY A 221 3.45 -12.02 5.59
C GLY A 221 3.44 -10.95 4.50
N PHE A 222 2.35 -10.20 4.40
CA PHE A 222 2.20 -9.13 3.42
C PHE A 222 3.15 -7.95 3.69
N LEU A 223 3.34 -7.60 4.96
CA LEU A 223 4.27 -6.56 5.42
C LEU A 223 5.72 -6.96 5.14
N ILE A 224 6.12 -8.21 5.42
CA ILE A 224 7.48 -8.72 5.12
C ILE A 224 7.76 -8.63 3.61
N MET A 225 6.78 -8.99 2.80
CA MET A 225 6.88 -8.90 1.34
C MET A 225 7.09 -7.43 0.91
N HIS A 226 6.29 -6.49 1.40
CA HIS A 226 6.43 -5.08 1.07
C HIS A 226 7.72 -4.43 1.63
N ILE A 227 8.19 -4.83 2.81
CA ILE A 227 9.50 -4.41 3.33
C ILE A 227 10.62 -4.84 2.38
N SER A 228 10.53 -6.05 1.83
CA SER A 228 11.49 -6.56 0.85
C SER A 228 11.44 -5.77 -0.46
N LEU A 229 10.24 -5.39 -0.91
CA LEU A 229 10.02 -4.54 -2.08
C LEU A 229 10.60 -3.13 -1.90
N VAL A 230 10.36 -2.50 -0.75
CA VAL A 230 10.96 -1.20 -0.41
C VAL A 230 12.48 -1.30 -0.36
N ALA A 231 13.01 -2.34 0.29
CA ALA A 231 14.45 -2.55 0.38
C ALA A 231 15.12 -2.70 -1.00
N GLY A 232 14.43 -3.30 -1.99
CA GLY A 232 14.90 -3.46 -3.36
C GLY A 232 14.44 -2.38 -4.35
N ASN A 233 13.71 -1.36 -3.90
CA ASN A 233 13.07 -0.32 -4.70
C ASN A 233 12.27 -0.86 -5.90
N THR A 234 11.51 -1.91 -5.68
CA THR A 234 10.65 -2.54 -6.69
C THR A 234 9.19 -2.41 -6.26
N THR A 235 8.28 -2.17 -7.19
CA THR A 235 6.85 -2.43 -6.96
C THR A 235 6.56 -3.92 -7.06
N THR A 236 5.37 -4.36 -6.65
CA THR A 236 4.89 -5.74 -6.87
C THR A 236 4.93 -6.12 -8.35
N ILE A 237 4.43 -5.26 -9.25
CA ILE A 237 4.49 -5.48 -10.71
C ILE A 237 5.94 -5.66 -11.17
N GLU A 238 6.82 -4.75 -10.75
CA GLU A 238 8.22 -4.77 -11.13
C GLU A 238 8.96 -5.98 -10.56
N ALA A 239 8.59 -6.49 -9.38
CA ALA A 239 9.18 -7.71 -8.83
C ALA A 239 8.85 -8.95 -9.67
N TYR A 240 7.67 -8.99 -10.29
CA TYR A 240 7.34 -10.02 -11.27
C TYR A 240 8.11 -9.83 -12.58
N GLU A 241 8.25 -8.59 -13.07
CA GLU A 241 9.02 -8.27 -14.29
C GLU A 241 10.54 -8.50 -14.11
N LYS A 242 11.10 -8.17 -12.94
CA LYS A 242 12.53 -8.29 -12.58
C LYS A 242 13.04 -9.72 -12.61
N LYS A 243 12.18 -10.74 -12.45
CA LYS A 243 12.60 -12.14 -12.67
C LYS A 243 13.17 -12.37 -14.07
N ALA A 244 12.89 -11.47 -15.03
CA ALA A 244 13.48 -11.48 -16.37
C ALA A 244 14.85 -10.80 -16.48
N SER A 245 15.30 -9.98 -15.52
CA SER A 245 16.60 -9.29 -15.54
C SER A 245 17.22 -9.08 -14.13
N PRO A 246 18.45 -9.57 -13.87
CA PRO A 246 19.06 -9.54 -12.54
C PRO A 246 19.48 -8.14 -12.06
N LYS A 247 19.68 -7.17 -12.96
CA LYS A 247 20.09 -5.80 -12.60
C LYS A 247 18.86 -4.88 -12.54
N TRP A 248 18.62 -4.26 -11.38
CA TRP A 248 17.51 -3.31 -11.18
C TRP A 248 18.04 -1.87 -11.04
N PRO A 249 17.72 -0.96 -11.99
CA PRO A 249 18.37 0.35 -12.05
C PRO A 249 17.98 1.29 -10.89
N TYR A 250 16.79 1.09 -10.29
CA TYR A 250 16.29 1.94 -9.21
C TYR A 250 16.74 1.50 -7.80
N ASP A 251 17.45 0.37 -7.67
CA ASP A 251 17.98 -0.04 -6.37
C ASP A 251 19.25 0.76 -6.03
N LEU A 252 19.11 1.76 -5.17
CA LEU A 252 20.18 2.67 -4.74
C LEU A 252 20.75 2.33 -3.35
N GLY A 253 20.40 1.15 -2.83
CA GLY A 253 20.71 0.72 -1.47
C GLY A 253 19.57 0.98 -0.48
N ARG A 254 19.45 0.09 0.51
CA ARG A 254 18.27 -0.04 1.40
C ARG A 254 17.79 1.28 2.00
N MET A 255 18.69 2.12 2.51
CA MET A 255 18.33 3.39 3.16
C MET A 255 17.77 4.40 2.16
N LYS A 256 18.45 4.62 1.03
CA LYS A 256 17.99 5.52 -0.03
C LYS A 256 16.66 5.05 -0.63
N ASN A 257 16.49 3.75 -0.79
CA ASN A 257 15.25 3.16 -1.28
C ASN A 257 14.09 3.39 -0.29
N PHE A 258 14.36 3.28 1.01
CA PHE A 258 13.40 3.61 2.06
C PHE A 258 13.04 5.10 2.06
N GLU A 259 14.04 6.00 1.97
CA GLU A 259 13.83 7.46 1.93
C GLU A 259 12.99 7.87 0.72
N GLN A 260 13.15 7.23 -0.45
CA GLN A 260 12.27 7.48 -1.62
C GLN A 260 10.79 7.15 -1.38
N VAL A 261 10.45 6.44 -0.30
CA VAL A 261 9.07 6.13 0.09
C VAL A 261 8.67 6.93 1.33
N PHE A 262 9.54 7.10 2.32
CA PHE A 262 9.18 7.67 3.62
C PHE A 262 9.55 9.14 3.80
N GLY A 263 10.38 9.69 2.91
CA GLY A 263 11.03 10.99 3.08
C GLY A 263 12.31 10.90 3.90
N VAL A 264 13.09 12.00 3.92
CA VAL A 264 14.32 12.08 4.73
C VAL A 264 14.05 12.58 6.15
N ASP A 265 12.93 13.28 6.38
CA ASP A 265 12.55 13.70 7.73
C ASP A 265 12.00 12.52 8.57
N LYS A 266 12.84 12.04 9.48
CA LYS A 266 12.55 10.91 10.37
C LYS A 266 11.31 11.11 11.24
N LYS A 267 10.93 12.35 11.55
CA LYS A 267 9.74 12.65 12.36
C LYS A 267 8.46 12.13 11.69
N TYR A 268 8.45 12.08 10.36
CA TYR A 268 7.31 11.68 9.58
C TYR A 268 7.34 10.20 9.17
N TRP A 269 8.35 9.42 9.55
CA TRP A 269 8.44 8.03 9.11
C TRP A 269 7.28 7.16 9.59
N LEU A 270 6.80 7.40 10.80
CA LEU A 270 5.66 6.70 11.40
C LEU A 270 4.35 7.51 11.31
N ILE A 271 4.36 8.64 10.62
CA ILE A 271 3.18 9.49 10.48
C ILE A 271 2.70 9.40 9.03
N PRO A 272 1.39 9.23 8.77
CA PRO A 272 0.84 9.21 7.42
C PRO A 272 0.76 10.63 6.84
N ALA A 273 1.90 11.31 6.80
CA ALA A 273 2.12 12.63 6.23
C ALA A 273 3.59 12.75 5.79
N TYR A 274 3.92 13.77 5.01
CA TYR A 274 5.29 14.14 4.67
C TYR A 274 5.60 15.54 5.21
N SER A 275 6.88 15.83 5.40
CA SER A 275 7.31 17.21 5.60
C SER A 275 7.14 18.00 4.30
N GLU A 276 6.86 19.30 4.38
CA GLU A 276 6.78 20.17 3.20
C GLU A 276 8.10 20.20 2.42
N GLU A 277 9.23 20.07 3.13
CA GLU A 277 10.55 20.05 2.52
C GLU A 277 10.78 18.76 1.71
N ASP A 278 10.36 17.60 2.21
CA ASP A 278 10.42 16.34 1.46
C ASP A 278 9.59 16.46 0.17
N LEU A 279 8.35 16.95 0.26
CA LEU A 279 7.47 17.13 -0.89
C LEU A 279 8.05 18.08 -1.96
N ARG A 280 8.83 19.07 -1.54
CA ARG A 280 9.47 20.03 -2.43
C ARG A 280 10.76 19.48 -3.05
N ARG A 281 11.60 18.78 -2.28
CA ARG A 281 12.94 18.37 -2.71
C ARG A 281 13.00 17.01 -3.38
N MET A 282 12.03 16.13 -3.13
CA MET A 282 12.07 14.74 -3.57
C MET A 282 11.11 14.52 -4.76
N PRO A 283 11.57 14.67 -6.01
CA PRO A 283 10.72 14.46 -7.19
C PRO A 283 10.18 13.02 -7.29
N GLU A 284 10.82 12.06 -6.64
CA GLU A 284 10.39 10.67 -6.57
C GLU A 284 9.07 10.50 -5.84
N LEU A 285 8.78 11.39 -4.86
CA LEU A 285 7.51 11.42 -4.14
C LEU A 285 6.35 11.90 -5.03
N GLN A 286 6.63 12.59 -6.14
CA GLN A 286 5.62 12.97 -7.14
C GLN A 286 5.42 11.88 -8.21
N GLY A 287 6.35 10.92 -8.29
CA GLY A 287 6.20 9.72 -9.09
C GLY A 287 6.55 9.82 -10.58
N LEU A 288 7.11 10.95 -11.02
CA LEU A 288 7.43 11.21 -12.43
C LEU A 288 8.89 10.94 -12.80
N LYS A 289 9.82 11.17 -11.88
CA LYS A 289 11.26 10.95 -12.08
C LYS A 289 11.80 10.11 -10.93
N TYR A 290 12.74 9.21 -11.23
CA TYR A 290 13.40 8.37 -10.23
C TYR A 290 14.90 8.31 -10.54
N PRO A 291 15.77 8.44 -9.53
CA PRO A 291 17.19 8.28 -9.73
C PRO A 291 17.52 6.81 -10.02
N SER A 292 18.37 6.63 -11.03
CA SER A 292 18.94 5.35 -11.47
C SER A 292 20.43 5.27 -11.10
N LYS A 293 20.98 4.06 -11.07
CA LYS A 293 22.44 3.88 -10.98
C LYS A 293 23.11 4.37 -12.27
N PRO A 294 24.21 5.14 -12.18
CA PRO A 294 24.88 5.71 -13.35
C PRO A 294 25.44 4.66 -14.32
N ASP A 295 25.78 3.46 -13.86
CA ASP A 295 26.26 2.36 -14.71
C ASP A 295 25.24 1.86 -15.75
N PHE A 296 23.99 2.33 -15.70
CA PHE A 296 22.99 2.11 -16.74
C PHE A 296 22.92 3.23 -17.77
N ASP A 297 23.36 4.43 -17.42
CA ASP A 297 23.34 5.61 -18.29
C ASP A 297 24.71 5.82 -19.00
N SER A 298 25.76 5.10 -18.59
CA SER A 298 27.14 5.30 -19.08
C SER A 298 27.86 4.04 -19.59
N GLN A 299 27.16 2.92 -19.83
CA GLN A 299 27.75 1.71 -20.44
C GLN A 299 27.41 1.51 -21.93
N ASP A 300 26.71 2.47 -22.54
CA ASP A 300 26.40 2.47 -23.98
C ASP A 300 27.14 3.60 -24.74
N PHE A 301 28.46 3.73 -24.49
CA PHE A 301 29.38 4.46 -25.37
C PHE A 301 30.41 3.50 -25.98
#